data_AF-A0A6A5TAE2-F1
#
_entry.id   AF-A0A6A5TAE2-F1
#
_cell.length_a   1.000
_cell.length_b   1.000
_cell.length_c   1.000
_cell.angle_alpha   90.00
_cell.angle_beta   90.00
_cell.angle_gamma   90.00
#
_symmetry.space_group_name_H-M   'P 1'
#
loop_
_entity.id
_entity.type
_entity.pdbx_description
1 polymer ?
#
loop_
_entity_poly.entity_id
_entity_poly.type
_entity_poly.pdbx_seq_one_letter_code
_entity_poly.pdbx_strand_id
1 'polypeptide(L)'
;MSGSGRITAAEKEQLIQALNTHQINTLVELRRIEKAFAVLGSSDVSAPMTAAWSYYVNSNSLLTELRGLTKNYPFSSECVEEAKRRVYSDPESNRSWNFCWLVLAKVRSDQLLPYYAQYQASQPTMWGGRAPTKDGVTQLTNAFVAEWGYALDQMLRHWSHSPTH
;
A
#
# COMPACT_ATOMS: atom_id res chain seq x y z
N MET A 1 24.26 -2.86 -20.41
CA MET A 1 25.18 -1.74 -20.13
C MET A 1 24.60 -0.97 -18.97
N SER A 2 25.23 -1.08 -17.79
CA SER A 2 24.74 -0.50 -16.52
C SER A 2 25.25 0.93 -16.37
N GLY A 3 24.36 1.90 -16.54
CA GLY A 3 24.58 3.26 -16.05
C GLY A 3 23.95 3.40 -14.67
N SER A 4 24.64 2.97 -13.62
CA SER A 4 24.31 3.39 -12.25
C SER A 4 24.78 4.83 -12.08
N GLY A 5 24.06 5.77 -12.70
CA GLY A 5 24.31 7.20 -12.52
C GLY A 5 24.05 7.54 -11.05
N ARG A 6 25.12 7.85 -10.31
CA ARG A 6 24.98 8.42 -8.97
C ARG A 6 24.22 9.74 -9.12
N ILE A 7 23.12 9.88 -8.39
CA ILE A 7 22.33 11.11 -8.36
C ILE A 7 23.25 12.24 -7.87
N THR A 8 23.26 13.36 -8.59
CA THR A 8 23.99 14.56 -8.19
C THR A 8 23.37 15.21 -6.96
N ALA A 9 24.12 16.07 -6.26
CA ALA A 9 23.58 16.81 -5.12
C ALA A 9 22.37 17.69 -5.50
N ALA A 10 22.38 18.28 -6.70
CA ALA A 10 21.29 19.10 -7.20
C ALA A 10 20.02 18.27 -7.49
N GLU A 11 20.17 17.10 -8.13
CA GLU A 11 19.04 16.20 -8.37
C GLU A 11 18.47 15.65 -7.05
N LYS A 12 19.33 15.36 -6.06
CA LYS A 12 18.89 14.95 -4.72
C LYS A 12 17.99 16.01 -4.07
N GLU A 13 18.39 17.27 -4.11
CA GLU A 13 17.61 18.39 -3.56
C GLU A 13 16.26 18.55 -4.28
N GLN A 14 16.27 18.43 -5.61
CA GLN A 14 15.04 18.47 -6.41
C GLN A 14 14.07 17.34 -6.04
N LEU A 15 14.58 16.13 -5.84
CA LEU A 15 13.77 14.99 -5.41
C LEU A 15 13.21 15.20 -4.00
N ILE A 16 14.00 15.71 -3.06
CA ILE A 16 13.52 16.06 -1.71
C ILE A 16 12.39 17.10 -1.80
N GLN A 17 12.56 18.15 -2.59
CA GLN A 17 11.54 19.17 -2.79
C GLN A 17 10.25 18.58 -3.41
N ALA A 18 10.38 17.70 -4.39
CA ALA A 18 9.23 17.05 -5.03
C ALA A 18 8.45 16.13 -4.06
N LEU A 19 9.16 15.43 -3.15
CA LEU A 19 8.54 14.64 -2.08
C LEU A 19 7.79 15.53 -1.09
N ASN A 20 8.43 16.61 -0.62
CA ASN A 20 7.86 17.54 0.36
C ASN A 20 6.65 18.31 -0.17
N THR A 21 6.60 18.54 -1.48
CA THR A 21 5.47 19.22 -2.16
C THR A 21 4.41 18.24 -2.67
N HIS A 22 4.56 16.95 -2.38
CA HIS A 22 3.63 15.88 -2.78
C HIS A 22 3.36 15.79 -4.29
N GLN A 23 4.26 16.30 -5.11
CA GLN A 23 4.18 16.18 -6.57
C GLN A 23 4.31 14.73 -7.03
N ILE A 24 4.93 13.90 -6.20
CA ILE A 24 5.16 12.47 -6.44
C ILE A 24 4.23 11.68 -5.53
N ASN A 25 3.22 11.06 -6.14
CA ASN A 25 2.12 10.43 -5.40
C ASN A 25 1.72 9.05 -5.95
N THR A 26 2.58 8.44 -6.76
CA THR A 26 2.42 7.06 -7.25
C THR A 26 3.41 6.13 -6.57
N LEU A 27 2.99 4.87 -6.37
CA LEU A 27 3.84 3.86 -5.74
C LEU A 27 5.14 3.63 -6.52
N VAL A 28 5.06 3.60 -7.86
CA VAL A 28 6.21 3.34 -8.73
C VAL A 28 7.27 4.44 -8.61
N GLU A 29 6.86 5.71 -8.59
CA GLU A 29 7.80 6.82 -8.49
C GLU A 29 8.42 6.93 -7.10
N LEU A 30 7.62 6.77 -6.04
CA LEU A 30 8.14 6.73 -4.67
C LEU A 30 9.17 5.61 -4.49
N ARG A 31 8.89 4.42 -5.03
CA ARG A 31 9.85 3.29 -5.04
C ARG A 31 11.11 3.57 -5.84
N ARG A 32 10.99 4.26 -6.98
CA ARG A 32 12.14 4.65 -7.80
C ARG A 32 13.07 5.55 -7.00
N ILE A 33 12.52 6.55 -6.31
CA ILE A 33 13.30 7.49 -5.51
C ILE A 33 13.90 6.81 -4.29
N GLU A 34 13.15 5.96 -3.60
CA GLU A 34 13.64 5.18 -2.47
C GLU A 34 14.87 4.35 -2.84
N LYS A 35 14.83 3.62 -3.96
CA LYS A 35 15.99 2.85 -4.44
C LYS A 35 17.19 3.75 -4.73
N ALA A 36 16.93 4.93 -5.30
CA ALA A 36 17.97 5.87 -5.67
C ALA A 36 18.62 6.51 -4.42
N PHE A 37 17.82 6.83 -3.40
CA PHE A 37 18.27 7.32 -2.10
C PHE A 37 19.03 6.26 -1.29
N ALA A 38 18.60 5.00 -1.35
CA ALA A 38 19.31 3.89 -0.69
C ALA A 38 20.76 3.74 -1.21
N VAL A 39 21.01 4.02 -2.50
CA VAL A 39 22.36 4.01 -3.08
C VAL A 39 23.22 5.19 -2.58
N LEU A 40 22.61 6.32 -2.22
CA LEU A 40 23.33 7.48 -1.68
C LEU A 40 23.77 7.28 -0.23
N GLY A 41 23.00 6.53 0.57
CA GLY A 41 23.29 6.28 1.99
C GLY A 41 23.29 7.53 2.88
N SER A 42 22.65 8.60 2.42
CA SER A 42 22.62 9.91 3.11
C SER A 42 21.43 9.95 4.09
N SER A 43 21.64 10.40 5.33
CA SER A 43 20.61 10.34 6.38
C SER A 43 19.48 11.35 6.20
N ASP A 44 19.75 12.50 5.56
CA ASP A 44 18.83 13.61 5.33
C ASP A 44 17.66 13.27 4.37
N VAL A 45 17.76 12.17 3.62
CA VAL A 45 16.68 11.71 2.74
C VAL A 45 15.62 10.87 3.45
N SER A 46 15.92 10.39 4.66
CA SER A 46 15.04 9.47 5.40
C SER A 46 13.74 10.14 5.82
N ALA A 47 13.81 11.39 6.32
CA ALA A 47 12.64 12.10 6.80
C ALA A 47 11.68 12.50 5.66
N PRO A 48 12.15 13.13 4.55
CA PRO A 48 11.30 13.41 3.39
C PRO A 48 10.64 12.17 2.81
N MET A 49 11.39 11.06 2.74
CA MET A 49 10.87 9.80 2.23
C MET A 49 9.80 9.19 3.15
N THR A 50 10.01 9.21 4.47
CA THR A 50 9.02 8.75 5.45
C THR A 50 7.73 9.57 5.37
N ALA A 51 7.86 10.90 5.25
CA ALA A 51 6.73 11.81 5.12
C ALA A 51 5.94 11.54 3.82
N ALA A 52 6.63 11.31 2.70
CA ALA A 52 5.99 11.02 1.42
C ALA A 52 5.20 9.70 1.44
N TRP A 53 5.75 8.62 2.01
CA TRP A 53 5.00 7.37 2.19
C TRP A 53 3.80 7.54 3.11
N SER A 54 3.96 8.29 4.20
CA SER A 54 2.87 8.60 5.11
C SER A 54 1.76 9.38 4.41
N TYR A 55 2.11 10.37 3.59
CA TYR A 55 1.15 11.11 2.78
C TYR A 55 0.44 10.21 1.79
N TYR A 56 1.18 9.44 0.98
CA TYR A 56 0.65 8.52 -0.04
C TYR A 56 -0.43 7.57 0.49
N VAL A 57 -0.23 7.02 1.70
CA VAL A 57 -1.20 6.13 2.32
C VAL A 57 -2.40 6.90 2.88
N ASN A 58 -2.16 8.04 3.53
CA ASN A 58 -3.21 8.81 4.21
C ASN A 58 -4.05 9.69 3.27
N SER A 59 -3.57 10.00 2.06
CA SER A 59 -4.27 10.80 1.05
C SER A 59 -5.12 9.97 0.08
N ASN A 60 -5.37 8.69 0.39
CA ASN A 60 -6.08 7.70 -0.44
C ASN A 60 -5.37 7.31 -1.75
N SER A 61 -4.13 7.74 -2.02
CA SER A 61 -3.41 7.29 -3.23
C SER A 61 -3.25 5.77 -3.25
N LEU A 62 -2.88 5.16 -2.12
CA LEU A 62 -2.79 3.69 -2.00
C LEU A 62 -4.10 2.98 -2.36
N LEU A 63 -5.21 3.42 -1.76
CA LEU A 63 -6.52 2.83 -2.00
C LEU A 63 -6.97 3.01 -3.46
N THR A 64 -6.64 4.16 -4.05
CA THR A 64 -6.94 4.47 -5.45
C THR A 64 -6.20 3.52 -6.38
N GLU A 65 -4.90 3.29 -6.16
CA GLU A 65 -4.11 2.37 -6.97
C GLU A 65 -4.57 0.91 -6.78
N LEU A 66 -4.88 0.48 -5.54
CA LEU A 66 -5.47 -0.84 -5.29
C LEU A 66 -6.77 -1.05 -6.05
N ARG A 67 -7.67 -0.06 -6.04
CA ARG A 67 -8.93 -0.09 -6.80
C ARG A 67 -8.71 -0.09 -8.31
N GLY A 68 -7.62 0.52 -8.78
CA GLY A 68 -7.20 0.42 -10.19
C GLY A 68 -6.88 -1.01 -10.62
N LEU A 69 -6.42 -1.86 -9.70
CA LEU A 69 -6.13 -3.28 -9.92
C LEU A 69 -7.33 -4.20 -9.66
N THR A 70 -8.33 -3.76 -8.89
CA THR A 70 -9.51 -4.56 -8.53
C THR A 70 -10.79 -4.00 -9.17
N LYS A 71 -10.88 -4.09 -10.49
CA LYS A 71 -11.96 -3.41 -11.24
C LYS A 71 -13.31 -4.11 -11.11
N ASN A 72 -13.33 -5.43 -10.93
CA ASN A 72 -14.58 -6.18 -10.83
C ASN A 72 -15.16 -6.05 -9.41
N TYR A 73 -14.28 -6.07 -8.43
CA TYR A 73 -14.59 -6.02 -7.02
C TYR A 73 -13.69 -5.00 -6.32
N PRO A 74 -14.08 -3.71 -6.27
CA PRO A 74 -13.27 -2.64 -5.70
C PRO A 74 -12.74 -2.97 -4.29
N PHE A 75 -11.44 -2.76 -4.07
CA PHE A 75 -10.78 -3.01 -2.79
C PHE A 75 -11.46 -2.22 -1.65
N SER A 76 -11.67 -2.90 -0.52
CA SER A 76 -12.32 -2.36 0.68
C SER A 76 -11.49 -1.25 1.32
N SER A 77 -12.13 -0.10 1.57
CA SER A 77 -11.56 0.99 2.37
C SER A 77 -11.32 0.56 3.82
N GLU A 78 -12.26 -0.21 4.38
CA GLU A 78 -12.25 -0.66 5.77
C GLU A 78 -11.07 -1.58 6.05
N CYS A 79 -10.71 -2.44 5.07
CA CYS A 79 -9.54 -3.28 5.13
C CYS A 79 -8.24 -2.47 5.23
N VAL A 80 -8.11 -1.39 4.44
CA VAL A 80 -6.93 -0.51 4.47
C VAL A 80 -6.88 0.30 5.77
N GLU A 81 -8.01 0.85 6.22
CA GLU A 81 -8.07 1.61 7.48
C GLU A 81 -7.78 0.74 8.72
N GLU A 82 -8.24 -0.52 8.73
CA GLU A 82 -7.86 -1.49 9.75
C GLU A 82 -6.36 -1.74 9.76
N ALA A 83 -5.77 -2.01 8.59
CA ALA A 83 -4.33 -2.22 8.49
C ALA A 83 -3.54 -1.00 8.98
N LYS A 84 -3.93 0.22 8.59
CA LYS A 84 -3.33 1.48 9.09
C LYS A 84 -3.36 1.55 10.61
N ARG A 85 -4.52 1.34 11.23
CA ARG A 85 -4.66 1.35 12.69
C ARG A 85 -3.77 0.30 13.34
N ARG A 86 -3.68 -0.91 12.77
CA ARG A 86 -2.83 -1.98 13.31
C ARG A 86 -1.34 -1.61 13.25
N VAL A 87 -0.89 -1.01 12.15
CA VAL A 87 0.47 -0.48 12.05
C VAL A 87 0.72 0.59 13.12
N TYR A 88 -0.19 1.54 13.32
CA TYR A 88 -0.04 2.57 14.35
C TYR A 88 -0.04 2.02 15.77
N SER A 89 -0.77 0.93 16.03
CA SER A 89 -0.81 0.28 17.35
C SER A 89 0.34 -0.68 17.61
N ASP A 90 1.12 -1.03 16.59
CA ASP A 90 2.18 -2.03 16.69
C ASP A 90 3.50 -1.37 17.13
N PRO A 91 3.99 -1.64 18.36
CA PRO A 91 5.24 -1.06 18.86
C PRO A 91 6.46 -1.44 18.01
N GLU A 92 6.40 -2.55 17.26
CA GLU A 92 7.48 -3.01 16.38
C GLU A 92 7.45 -2.32 15.00
N SER A 93 6.35 -1.62 14.65
CA SER A 93 6.23 -0.89 13.38
C SER A 93 7.18 0.31 13.28
N ASN A 94 7.79 0.73 14.39
CA ASN A 94 8.88 1.71 14.42
C ASN A 94 10.16 1.26 13.66
N ARG A 95 10.25 0.00 13.21
CA ARG A 95 11.43 -0.53 12.49
C ARG A 95 11.43 -0.30 10.98
N SER A 96 10.30 0.07 10.38
CA SER A 96 10.27 0.44 8.95
C SER A 96 9.72 1.83 8.78
N TRP A 97 10.50 2.65 8.08
CA TRP A 97 10.09 3.98 7.65
C TRP A 97 9.07 3.93 6.50
N ASN A 98 8.85 2.76 5.89
CA ASN A 98 7.96 2.59 4.75
C ASN A 98 6.54 2.21 5.20
N PHE A 99 5.75 3.24 5.53
CA PHE A 99 4.37 3.06 6.01
C PHE A 99 3.47 2.30 5.02
N CYS A 100 3.66 2.51 3.72
CA CYS A 100 2.90 1.79 2.68
C CYS A 100 3.17 0.29 2.71
N TRP A 101 4.43 -0.12 2.75
CA TRP A 101 4.79 -1.52 2.85
C TRP A 101 4.25 -2.15 4.15
N LEU A 102 4.35 -1.45 5.29
CA LEU A 102 3.83 -1.92 6.57
C LEU A 102 2.31 -2.19 6.50
N VAL A 103 1.54 -1.27 5.92
CA VAL A 103 0.10 -1.44 5.74
C VAL A 103 -0.21 -2.65 4.87
N LEU A 104 0.43 -2.77 3.71
CA LEU A 104 0.23 -3.92 2.81
C LEU A 104 0.66 -5.25 3.48
N ALA A 105 1.76 -5.24 4.23
CA ALA A 105 2.24 -6.39 4.97
C ALA A 105 1.24 -6.79 6.06
N LYS A 106 0.66 -5.84 6.81
CA LYS A 106 -0.37 -6.11 7.83
C LYS A 106 -1.64 -6.68 7.23
N VAL A 107 -2.11 -6.19 6.08
CA VAL A 107 -3.27 -6.79 5.38
C VAL A 107 -3.05 -8.29 5.17
N ARG A 108 -1.84 -8.67 4.77
CA ARG A 108 -1.46 -10.07 4.50
C ARG A 108 -1.22 -10.88 5.78
N SER A 109 -0.38 -10.40 6.69
CA SER A 109 0.02 -11.15 7.89
C SER A 109 -1.15 -11.42 8.82
N ASP A 110 -2.05 -10.46 8.92
CA ASP A 110 -3.17 -10.51 9.85
C ASP A 110 -4.44 -11.09 9.21
N GLN A 111 -4.32 -11.59 7.98
CA GLN A 111 -5.42 -12.19 7.22
C GLN A 111 -6.66 -11.28 7.17
N LEU A 112 -6.46 -9.99 6.86
CA LEU A 112 -7.57 -9.05 6.78
C LEU A 112 -8.46 -9.30 5.56
N LEU A 113 -7.91 -9.81 4.46
CA LEU A 113 -8.67 -10.02 3.23
C LEU A 113 -9.88 -10.94 3.42
N PRO A 114 -9.76 -12.17 3.96
CA PRO A 114 -10.92 -13.05 4.14
C PRO A 114 -12.01 -12.43 5.02
N TYR A 115 -11.62 -11.74 6.10
CA TYR A 115 -12.56 -11.10 7.01
C TYR A 115 -13.36 -9.99 6.32
N TYR A 116 -12.68 -9.01 5.70
CA TYR A 116 -13.35 -7.89 5.04
C TYR A 116 -14.08 -8.31 3.76
N ALA A 117 -13.59 -9.33 3.07
CA ALA A 117 -14.27 -9.91 1.91
C ALA A 117 -15.62 -10.52 2.33
N GLN A 118 -15.64 -11.29 3.42
CA GLN A 118 -16.87 -11.87 3.95
C GLN A 118 -17.81 -10.78 4.46
N TYR A 119 -17.28 -9.83 5.23
CA TYR A 119 -18.06 -8.71 5.75
C TYR A 119 -18.74 -7.94 4.61
N GLN A 120 -18.00 -7.59 3.56
CA GLN A 120 -18.52 -6.88 2.39
C GLN A 120 -19.51 -7.75 1.61
N ALA A 121 -19.20 -9.02 1.36
CA ALA A 121 -20.09 -9.96 0.68
C ALA A 121 -21.41 -10.20 1.45
N SER A 122 -21.42 -10.02 2.76
CA SER A 122 -22.63 -10.16 3.59
C SER A 122 -23.55 -8.94 3.54
N GLN A 123 -23.08 -7.79 3.04
CA GLN A 123 -23.87 -6.56 3.02
C GLN A 123 -25.01 -6.66 2.02
N PRO A 124 -26.27 -6.39 2.39
CA PRO A 124 -27.41 -6.42 1.47
C PRO A 124 -27.25 -5.53 0.24
N THR A 125 -26.45 -4.45 0.33
CA THR A 125 -26.13 -3.56 -0.79
C THR A 125 -25.44 -4.29 -1.96
N MET A 126 -24.66 -5.34 -1.68
CA MET A 126 -24.05 -6.19 -2.72
C MET A 126 -25.09 -7.04 -3.47
N TRP A 127 -26.31 -7.14 -2.94
CA TRP A 127 -27.38 -8.00 -3.43
C TRP A 127 -28.63 -7.20 -3.79
N GLY A 128 -28.46 -5.92 -4.16
CA GLY A 128 -29.57 -5.04 -4.52
C GLY A 128 -30.55 -4.77 -3.36
N GLY A 129 -30.03 -4.73 -2.13
CA GLY A 129 -30.80 -4.50 -0.90
C GLY A 129 -31.43 -5.75 -0.30
N ARG A 130 -31.21 -6.94 -0.87
CA ARG A 130 -31.79 -8.20 -0.39
C ARG A 130 -30.86 -8.90 0.60
N ALA A 131 -31.45 -9.69 1.49
CA ALA A 131 -30.68 -10.58 2.36
C ALA A 131 -29.99 -11.66 1.51
N PRO A 132 -28.67 -11.85 1.64
CA PRO A 132 -27.97 -12.86 0.86
C PRO A 132 -28.13 -14.27 1.43
N THR A 133 -27.97 -15.25 0.55
CA THR A 133 -27.84 -16.65 0.97
C THR A 133 -26.42 -16.93 1.45
N LYS A 134 -26.25 -17.92 2.33
CA LYS A 134 -24.92 -18.32 2.82
C LYS A 134 -23.98 -18.72 1.67
N ASP A 135 -24.52 -19.45 0.68
CA ASP A 135 -23.74 -19.87 -0.49
C ASP A 135 -23.33 -18.68 -1.36
N GLY A 136 -24.24 -17.72 -1.55
CA GLY A 136 -23.94 -16.48 -2.28
C GLY A 136 -22.84 -15.66 -1.60
N VAL A 137 -22.94 -15.46 -0.28
CA VAL A 137 -21.89 -14.79 0.49
C VAL A 137 -20.55 -15.50 0.31
N THR A 138 -20.54 -16.83 0.39
CA THR A 138 -19.30 -17.62 0.25
C THR A 138 -18.67 -17.46 -1.13
N GLN A 139 -19.47 -17.56 -2.20
CA GLN A 139 -18.99 -17.39 -3.58
C GLN A 139 -18.43 -15.99 -3.81
N LEU A 140 -19.14 -14.95 -3.36
CA LEU A 140 -18.70 -13.57 -3.52
C LEU A 140 -17.47 -13.25 -2.65
N THR A 141 -17.39 -13.82 -1.45
CA THR A 141 -16.18 -13.74 -0.59
C THR A 141 -14.97 -14.29 -1.31
N ASN A 142 -15.09 -15.46 -1.93
CA ASN A 142 -13.98 -16.07 -2.67
C ASN A 142 -13.54 -15.20 -3.86
N ALA A 143 -14.49 -14.58 -4.57
CA ALA A 143 -14.20 -13.66 -5.66
C ALA A 143 -13.45 -12.40 -5.17
N PHE A 144 -13.90 -11.79 -4.06
CA PHE A 144 -13.20 -10.69 -3.41
C PHE A 144 -11.77 -11.09 -3.00
N VAL A 145 -11.62 -12.20 -2.27
CA VAL A 145 -10.31 -12.67 -1.81
C VAL A 145 -9.35 -12.91 -2.97
N ALA A 146 -9.82 -13.49 -4.07
CA ALA A 146 -9.00 -13.74 -5.25
C ALA A 146 -8.50 -12.43 -5.89
N GLU A 147 -9.39 -11.46 -6.18
CA GLU A 147 -9.00 -10.22 -6.85
C GLU A 147 -8.20 -9.29 -5.93
N TRP A 148 -8.60 -9.17 -4.66
CA TRP A 148 -7.88 -8.37 -3.68
C TRP A 148 -6.52 -8.95 -3.35
N GLY A 149 -6.42 -10.29 -3.24
CA GLY A 149 -5.16 -10.99 -3.06
C GLY A 149 -4.21 -10.76 -4.23
N TYR A 150 -4.71 -10.83 -5.46
CA TYR A 150 -3.94 -10.49 -6.64
C TYR A 150 -3.40 -9.05 -6.59
N ALA A 151 -4.24 -8.06 -6.29
CA ALA A 151 -3.83 -6.67 -6.20
C ALA A 151 -2.80 -6.43 -5.10
N LEU A 152 -3.00 -7.04 -3.93
CA LEU A 152 -2.08 -6.97 -2.79
C LEU A 152 -0.69 -7.52 -3.17
N ASP A 153 -0.66 -8.66 -3.85
CA ASP A 153 0.58 -9.26 -4.33
C ASP A 153 1.26 -8.41 -5.40
N GLN A 154 0.51 -7.81 -6.34
CA GLN A 154 1.09 -6.88 -7.32
C GLN A 154 1.76 -5.69 -6.64
N MET A 155 1.10 -5.08 -5.65
CA MET A 155 1.70 -3.96 -4.90
C MET A 155 2.96 -4.39 -4.13
N LEU A 156 2.91 -5.52 -3.44
CA LEU A 156 4.03 -5.98 -2.62
C LEU A 156 5.26 -6.40 -3.44
N ARG A 157 5.10 -6.81 -4.70
CA ARG A 157 6.21 -7.13 -5.62
C ARG A 157 7.15 -5.97 -5.90
N HIS A 158 6.75 -4.73 -5.61
CA HIS A 158 7.64 -3.57 -5.76
C HIS A 158 8.80 -3.55 -4.74
N TRP A 159 8.73 -4.39 -3.71
CA TRP A 159 9.81 -4.64 -2.76
C TRP A 159 10.33 -6.07 -2.93
N SER A 160 11.59 -6.21 -3.37
CA SER A 160 12.23 -7.54 -3.50
C SER A 160 12.55 -8.18 -2.16
N HIS A 161 12.78 -7.35 -1.13
CA HIS A 161 12.96 -7.74 0.26
C HIS A 161 12.16 -6.78 1.14
N SER A 162 11.80 -7.20 2.35
CA SER A 162 11.18 -6.31 3.34
C SER A 162 12.07 -5.07 3.55
N PRO A 163 11.55 -3.84 3.44
CA PRO A 163 12.28 -2.60 3.76
C PRO A 163 12.34 -2.38 5.29
N THR A 164 12.65 -3.45 6.03
CA THR A 164 12.95 -3.40 7.46
C THR A 164 14.46 -3.30 7.61
N HIS A 165 14.94 -2.34 8.39
CA HIS A 165 16.34 -2.20 8.77
C HIS A 165 16.54 -2.72 10.19
#